data_AF-A0A559UII5-F1
#
_entry.id   AF-A0A559UII5-F1
#
_cell.length_a   1.000
_cell.length_b   1.000
_cell.length_c   1.000
_cell.angle_alpha   90.00
_cell.angle_beta   90.00
_cell.angle_gamma   90.00
#
_symmetry.space_group_name_H-M   'P 1'
#
loop_
_entity.id
_entity.type
_entity.pdbx_description
1 polymer ?
#
loop_
_entity_poly.entity_id
_entity_poly.type
_entity_poly.pdbx_seq_one_letter_code
_entity_poly.pdbx_strand_id
1 'polypeptide(L)' 'MNKVWLVTGASSGFGRAITQAAVAAGDVVVGAARRPGALDDLVAAHPDQVEALRLDVTTRPRSRRPYGTWWPGTGGSTCW' A
#
# COMPACT_ATOMS: atom_id res chain seq x y z
N MET A 1 4.86 9.10 23.72
CA MET A 1 5.01 9.83 22.43
C MET A 1 4.04 9.17 21.48
N ASN A 2 3.04 9.91 20.99
CA ASN A 2 1.97 9.37 20.15
C ASN A 2 2.41 9.44 18.68
N LYS A 3 2.86 8.32 18.11
CA LYS A 3 3.31 8.24 16.71
C LYS A 3 2.17 7.81 15.82
N VAL A 4 2.13 8.37 14.60
CA VAL A 4 1.15 7.99 13.58
C VAL A 4 1.81 7.04 12.58
N TRP A 5 1.26 5.85 12.41
CA TRP A 5 1.76 4.79 11.55
C TRP A 5 0.87 4.62 10.33
N LEU A 6 1.43 4.78 9.13
CA LEU A 6 0.76 4.42 7.89
C LEU A 6 1.13 2.99 7.50
N VAL A 7 0.18 2.06 7.60
CA VAL A 7 0.41 0.64 7.26
C VAL A 7 -0.28 0.32 5.94
N THR A 8 0.51 0.10 4.88
CA THR A 8 -0.02 -0.36 3.58
C THR A 8 -0.13 -1.88 3.57
N GLY A 9 -1.23 -2.41 3.03
CA GLY A 9 -1.46 -3.86 3.05
C GLY A 9 -1.88 -4.40 4.43
N ALA A 10 -2.48 -3.56 5.28
CA ALA A 10 -2.97 -3.94 6.61
C ALA A 10 -4.03 -5.07 6.60
N SER A 11 -4.48 -5.48 5.42
CA SER A 11 -5.52 -6.51 5.20
C SER A 11 -5.02 -7.96 5.27
N SER A 12 -3.71 -8.24 5.33
CA SER A 12 -3.21 -9.62 5.39
C SER A 12 -2.00 -9.80 6.30
N GLY A 13 -2.10 -10.78 7.21
CA GLY A 13 -1.02 -11.38 8.01
C GLY A 13 -0.07 -10.39 8.68
N PHE A 14 0.97 -10.01 7.95
CA PHE A 14 2.02 -9.10 8.42
C PHE A 14 1.52 -7.68 8.70
N GLY A 15 0.71 -7.11 7.80
CA GLY A 15 0.18 -5.76 8.00
C GLY A 15 -0.73 -5.68 9.22
N ARG A 16 -1.55 -6.72 9.45
CA ARG A 16 -2.43 -6.82 10.62
C ARG A 16 -1.63 -6.94 11.93
N ALA A 17 -0.58 -7.75 11.94
CA ALA A 17 0.28 -7.91 13.11
C ALA A 17 0.98 -6.58 13.50
N ILE A 18 1.44 -5.81 12.51
CA ILE A 18 2.03 -4.48 12.74
C ILE A 18 1.00 -3.52 13.32
N THR A 19 -0.22 -3.48 12.75
CA THR A 19 -1.29 -2.64 13.29
C THR A 19 -1.59 -2.99 14.74
N GLN A 20 -1.69 -4.28 15.09
CA GLN A 20 -1.91 -4.72 16.46
C GLN A 20 -0.78 -4.29 17.41
N ALA A 21 0.48 -4.43 16.98
CA ALA A 21 1.63 -4.04 17.79
C ALA A 21 1.69 -2.52 18.03
N ALA A 22 1.41 -1.71 17.01
CA ALA A 22 1.39 -0.26 17.13
C ALA A 22 0.25 0.24 18.02
N VAL A 23 -0.96 -0.33 17.88
CA VAL A 23 -2.09 -0.01 18.76
C VAL A 23 -1.79 -0.40 20.21
N ALA A 24 -1.19 -1.58 20.45
CA ALA A 24 -0.79 -2.01 21.79
C ALA A 24 0.28 -1.10 22.41
N ALA A 25 1.11 -0.45 21.60
CA ALA A 25 2.07 0.55 22.05
C ALA A 25 1.43 1.92 22.38
N GLY A 26 0.13 2.09 22.11
CA GLY A 26 -0.59 3.35 22.30
C GLY A 26 -0.45 4.33 21.13
N ASP A 27 0.06 3.88 19.99
CA ASP A 27 0.21 4.67 18.78
C ASP A 27 -1.05 4.66 17.91
N VAL A 28 -1.20 5.67 17.05
CA VAL A 28 -2.29 5.77 16.08
C VAL A 28 -1.88 5.11 14.77
N VAL A 29 -2.76 4.31 14.18
CA VAL A 29 -2.52 3.56 12.95
C VAL A 29 -3.53 3.92 11.88
N VAL A 30 -3.03 4.38 10.74
CA VAL A 30 -3.79 4.54 9.50
C VAL A 30 -3.52 3.30 8.65
N GLY A 31 -4.48 2.38 8.62
CA GLY A 31 -4.40 1.12 7.89
C GLY A 31 -4.94 1.27 6.46
N ALA A 32 -4.05 1.25 5.47
CA ALA A 32 -4.38 1.37 4.06
C ALA A 32 -4.52 -0.01 3.40
N ALA A 33 -5.73 -0.35 2.92
CA ALA A 33 -6.03 -1.67 2.33
C ALA A 33 -6.95 -1.57 1.10
N ARG A 34 -6.85 -2.56 0.19
CA ARG A 34 -7.76 -2.68 -0.97
C ARG A 34 -9.20 -2.93 -0.55
N ARG A 35 -9.39 -3.72 0.52
CA ARG A 35 -10.68 -3.96 1.16
C ARG A 35 -10.61 -3.42 2.59
N PRO A 36 -11.15 -2.23 2.86
CA PRO A 36 -11.14 -1.66 4.21
C PRO A 36 -11.88 -2.55 5.22
N GLY A 37 -12.88 -3.32 4.76
CA GLY A 37 -13.63 -4.26 5.63
C GLY A 37 -12.79 -5.35 6.31
N ALA A 38 -11.53 -5.54 5.92
CA ALA A 38 -10.61 -6.43 6.63
C ALA A 38 -9.98 -5.80 7.89
N LEU A 39 -10.21 -4.50 8.11
CA LEU A 39 -9.79 -3.75 9.30
C LEU A 39 -10.96 -3.30 10.17
N ASP A 40 -12.22 -3.53 9.76
CA ASP A 40 -13.40 -3.07 10.52
C ASP A 40 -13.41 -3.62 11.95
N ASP A 41 -12.89 -4.83 12.16
CA ASP A 41 -12.72 -5.44 13.48
C ASP A 41 -11.72 -4.68 14.36
N LEU A 42 -10.62 -4.20 13.77
CA LEU A 42 -9.61 -3.40 14.47
C LEU A 42 -10.09 -1.97 14.74
N VAL A 43 -10.80 -1.36 13.78
CA VAL A 43 -11.43 -0.05 13.96
C VAL A 43 -12.50 -0.11 15.05
N ALA A 44 -13.32 -1.17 15.09
CA ALA A 44 -14.32 -1.35 16.12
C ALA A 44 -13.71 -1.57 17.51
N ALA A 45 -12.57 -2.26 17.60
CA ALA A 45 -11.86 -2.48 18.86
C ALA A 45 -11.14 -1.20 19.37
N HIS A 46 -10.65 -0.37 18.46
CA HIS A 46 -9.84 0.81 18.78
C HIS A 46 -10.19 2.02 17.90
N PRO A 47 -11.40 2.59 18.03
CA PRO A 47 -11.90 3.64 17.14
C PRO A 47 -11.09 4.94 17.21
N ASP A 48 -10.48 5.22 18.36
CA ASP A 48 -9.66 6.43 18.57
C ASP A 48 -8.21 6.27 18.10
N GLN A 49 -7.79 5.05 17.74
CA GLN A 49 -6.41 4.74 17.38
C GLN A 49 -6.26 4.10 16.00
N VAL A 50 -7.32 3.59 15.39
CA VAL A 50 -7.24 2.89 14.09
C VAL A 50 -8.19 3.54 13.09
N GLU A 51 -7.62 4.00 11.97
CA GLU A 51 -8.38 4.53 10.84
C GLU A 51 -8.14 3.65 9.60
N ALA A 52 -9.20 3.08 9.03
CA ALA A 52 -9.11 2.24 7.83
C ALA A 52 -9.30 3.09 6.56
N LEU A 53 -8.26 3.15 5.72
CA LEU A 53 -8.28 3.88 4.47
C LEU A 53 -8.27 2.93 3.28
N ARG A 54 -9.13 3.19 2.28
CA ARG A 54 -9.14 2.41 1.05
C ARG A 54 -7.97 2.85 0.15
N LEU A 55 -7.01 1.96 -0.08
CA LEU A 55 -5.86 2.23 -0.95
C LEU A 55 -5.57 1.01 -1.83
N ASP A 56 -5.57 1.23 -3.15
CA ASP A 56 -5.20 0.22 -4.14
C ASP A 56 -3.79 0.47 -4.67
N VAL A 57 -2.80 -0.19 -4.05
CA VAL A 57 -1.38 -0.12 -4.45
C VAL A 57 -1.09 -0.99 -5.69
N THR A 58 -2.10 -1.67 -6.26
CA THR A 58 -1.92 -2.54 -7.44
C THR A 58 -1.84 -1.77 -8.75
N THR A 59 -1.85 -0.43 -8.72
CA THR A 59 -1.55 0.38 -9.90
C THR A 59 -0.04 0.46 -10.12
N ARG A 60 0.57 -0.70 -10.39
CA ARG A 60 1.71 -0.71 -11.29
C ARG A 60 1.09 -0.36 -12.64
N PRO A 61 1.39 0.78 -13.30
CA PRO A 61 1.20 0.81 -14.74
C PRO A 61 1.94 -0.43 -15.21
N ARG A 62 1.19 -1.40 -15.76
CA ARG A 62 1.75 -2.60 -16.34
C ARG A 62 2.67 -2.07 -17.42
N SER A 63 3.94 -1.91 -17.08
CA SER A 63 5.00 -1.50 -17.99
C SER A 63 5.28 -2.71 -18.87
N ARG A 64 4.27 -3.12 -19.64
CA ARG A 64 4.50 -3.72 -20.93
C ARG A 64 4.94 -2.57 -21.83
N ARG A 65 6.12 -2.03 -21.55
CA ARG A 65 6.96 -1.59 -22.65
C ARG A 65 7.29 -2.89 -23.38
N PRO A 66 6.83 -3.11 -24.62
CA PRO A 66 7.67 -3.90 -25.49
C PRO A 66 9.02 -3.18 -25.49
N TYR A 67 10.05 -3.82 -24.96
CA TYR A 67 11.42 -3.50 -25.39
C TYR A 67 11.43 -3.86 -26.87
N GLY A 68 11.02 -2.90 -27.70
CA GLY A 68 10.53 -3.21 -29.04
C GLY A 68 10.08 -1.96 -29.76
N THR A 69 11.08 -1.27 -30.30
CA THR A 69 11.05 -0.54 -31.57
C THR A 69 9.97 0.53 -31.78
N TRP A 70 10.42 1.79 -31.67
CA TRP A 70 10.74 2.64 -32.84
C TRP A 70 10.37 4.10 -32.57
N TRP A 71 11.40 4.93 -32.39
CA TRP A 71 11.30 6.39 -32.39
C TRP A 71 11.35 6.85 -33.87
N PRO A 72 10.35 7.58 -34.38
CA PRO A 72 10.40 8.09 -35.74
C PRO A 72 11.29 9.33 -35.74
N GLY A 73 12.56 9.14 -36.09
CA GLY A 73 13.44 10.28 -36.34
C GLY A 73 14.87 10.06 -35.90
N THR A 74 15.54 9.08 -36.51
CA THR A 74 16.91 9.18 -37.02
C THR A 74 17.25 7.85 -37.67
N GLY A 75 17.55 7.89 -38.97
CA GLY A 75 18.15 6.75 -39.65
C GLY A 75 19.49 6.40 -38.99
N GLY A 76 19.71 5.14 -38.69
CA GLY A 76 20.95 4.70 -38.08
C GLY A 76 20.81 3.35 -37.42
N SER A 77 20.95 2.30 -38.22
CA SER A 77 21.16 0.94 -37.73
C SER A 77 22.47 0.90 -36.95
N THR A 78 22.44 0.53 -35.67
CA THR A 78 23.37 -0.48 -35.13
C THR A 78 22.91 -1.00 -33.78
N CYS A 79 22.90 -2.32 -33.69
CA CYS A 79 22.63 -3.13 -32.52
C CYS A 79 23.87 -3.11 -31.62
N TRP A 80 23.70 -2.75 -30.35
CA TRP A 80 24.50 -3.21 -29.20
C TRP A 80 23.59 -3.26 -27.98
#